data_AF-A0A4Q2YVJ0-F1
#
_entry.id   AF-A0A4Q2YVJ0-F1
#
_cell.length_a   1.000
_cell.length_b   1.000
_cell.length_c   1.000
_cell.angle_alpha   90.00
_cell.angle_beta   90.00
_cell.angle_gamma   90.00
#
_symmetry.space_group_name_H-M   'P 1'
#
loop_
_entity.id
_entity.type
_entity.pdbx_description
1 polymer ?
#
loop_
_entity_poly.entity_id
_entity_poly.type
_entity_poly.pdbx_seq_one_letter_code
_entity_poly.pdbx_strand_id
1 'polypeptide(L)'
;MDNDRSHWLTLWHIQNGFATVSIATSILNCEDDELCLLVEEIEQHSLESGNNLSDLVSKITRSTIDYILDGETSLSDLEACEKAMFGVKFEKRVIRALGLPRKVSKSKNPHGLKLDTRIADIELDIKTTLGGKTWMIPAEALGHWVFGIQVDIARETVSFGFLKATPNNLRAGKNRDTKGSTSAEGMRRTHWLGRDVPY
;
A
#
# COMPACT_ATOMS: atom_id res chain seq x y z
N MET A 1 -20.02 12.29 -30.17
CA MET A 1 -18.80 13.12 -30.22
C MET A 1 -17.80 12.45 -29.31
N ASP A 2 -17.07 11.48 -29.88
CA ASP A 2 -16.00 10.78 -29.21
C ASP A 2 -14.88 11.77 -28.91
N ASN A 3 -14.62 11.97 -27.62
CA ASN A 3 -13.46 12.71 -27.16
C ASN A 3 -12.40 11.68 -26.80
N ASP A 4 -11.60 11.35 -27.81
CA ASP A 4 -10.53 10.35 -27.76
C ASP A 4 -9.46 10.77 -26.73
N ARG A 5 -9.61 10.25 -25.50
CA ARG A 5 -8.69 10.48 -24.37
C ARG A 5 -7.29 9.91 -24.62
N SER A 6 -7.11 9.03 -25.62
CA SER A 6 -5.80 8.46 -25.97
C SER A 6 -4.81 9.52 -26.48
N HIS A 7 -5.32 10.59 -27.09
CA HIS A 7 -4.49 11.60 -27.73
C HIS A 7 -3.85 12.58 -26.73
N TRP A 8 -4.52 12.83 -25.59
CA TRP A 8 -3.96 13.66 -24.52
C TRP A 8 -2.94 12.90 -23.65
N LEU A 9 -3.12 11.59 -23.48
CA LEU A 9 -2.18 10.72 -22.76
C LEU A 9 -0.80 10.66 -23.46
N THR A 10 -0.80 10.61 -24.79
CA THR A 10 0.44 10.53 -25.57
C THR A 10 1.29 11.81 -25.48
N LEU A 11 0.67 12.99 -25.29
CA LEU A 11 1.38 14.27 -25.23
C LEU A 11 1.99 14.58 -23.85
N TRP A 12 1.44 14.04 -22.75
CA TRP A 12 2.01 14.23 -21.41
C TRP A 12 3.28 13.40 -21.16
N HIS A 13 3.39 12.21 -21.77
CA HIS A 13 4.52 11.30 -21.59
C HIS A 13 5.86 11.78 -22.17
N ILE A 14 5.86 12.79 -23.04
CA ILE A 14 7.07 13.24 -23.75
C ILE A 14 7.96 14.16 -22.88
N GLN A 15 7.44 14.70 -21.76
CA GLN A 15 8.15 15.74 -21.01
C GLN A 15 8.98 15.28 -19.79
N ASN A 16 8.88 14.04 -19.31
CA ASN A 16 9.52 13.59 -18.06
C ASN A 16 10.24 12.22 -18.18
N GLY A 17 11.09 12.09 -19.21
CA GLY A 17 11.60 10.86 -19.84
C GLY A 17 12.33 9.77 -19.04
N PHE A 18 12.14 9.63 -17.72
CA PHE A 18 12.60 8.46 -16.96
C PHE A 18 11.52 7.80 -16.10
N ALA A 19 10.50 8.54 -15.62
CA ALA A 19 9.40 7.96 -14.81
C ALA A 19 8.29 7.30 -15.67
N THR A 20 8.21 7.66 -16.95
CA THR A 20 7.11 7.30 -17.85
C THR A 20 7.10 5.82 -18.26
N VAL A 21 8.25 5.16 -18.29
CA VAL A 21 8.37 3.75 -18.75
C VAL A 21 7.83 2.76 -17.69
N SER A 22 8.06 3.04 -16.40
CA SER A 22 7.60 2.17 -15.32
C SER A 22 6.08 2.22 -15.14
N ILE A 23 5.49 3.42 -15.17
CA ILE A 23 4.05 3.62 -15.03
C ILE A 23 3.29 2.98 -16.21
N ALA A 24 3.77 3.18 -17.44
CA ALA A 24 3.15 2.59 -18.63
C ALA A 24 3.14 1.05 -18.59
N THR A 25 4.20 0.41 -18.06
CA THR A 25 4.28 -1.05 -17.98
C THR A 25 3.31 -1.64 -16.94
N SER A 26 3.09 -0.94 -15.83
CA SER A 26 2.14 -1.35 -14.79
C SER A 26 0.68 -1.21 -15.25
N ILE A 27 0.36 -0.15 -15.98
CA ILE A 27 -0.98 0.12 -16.52
C ILE A 27 -1.35 -0.88 -17.64
N LEU A 28 -0.40 -1.23 -18.52
CA LEU A 28 -0.64 -2.12 -19.67
C LEU A 28 -1.00 -3.58 -19.29
N ASN A 29 -0.80 -4.00 -18.03
CA ASN A 29 -1.06 -5.38 -17.56
C ASN A 29 -2.24 -5.47 -16.57
N CYS A 30 -3.05 -4.43 -16.46
CA CYS A 30 -4.14 -4.35 -15.52
C CYS A 30 -5.48 -4.62 -16.23
N GLU A 31 -6.12 -5.75 -15.92
CA GLU A 31 -7.45 -6.12 -16.46
C GLU A 31 -8.63 -5.61 -15.60
N ASP A 32 -8.36 -5.08 -14.40
CA ASP A 32 -9.37 -4.57 -13.46
C ASP A 32 -9.31 -3.04 -13.41
N ASP A 33 -10.35 -2.37 -13.93
CA ASP A 33 -10.41 -0.89 -14.01
C ASP A 33 -10.12 -0.20 -12.66
N GLU A 34 -10.55 -0.78 -11.53
CA GLU A 34 -10.25 -0.21 -10.21
C GLU A 34 -8.76 -0.30 -9.88
N LEU A 35 -8.11 -1.42 -10.22
CA LEU A 35 -6.67 -1.58 -10.02
C LEU A 35 -5.91 -0.56 -10.86
N CYS A 36 -6.32 -0.31 -12.09
CA CYS A 36 -5.58 0.58 -13.00
C CYS A 36 -5.64 2.01 -12.46
N LEU A 37 -6.83 2.45 -12.03
CA LEU A 37 -7.03 3.73 -11.36
C LEU A 37 -6.21 3.84 -10.06
N LEU A 38 -6.21 2.80 -9.22
CA LEU A 38 -5.42 2.79 -7.99
C LEU A 38 -3.92 2.97 -8.26
N VAL A 39 -3.39 2.29 -9.27
CA VAL A 39 -1.97 2.37 -9.65
C VAL A 39 -1.62 3.75 -10.20
N GLU A 40 -2.43 4.28 -11.12
CA GLU A 40 -2.19 5.59 -11.71
C GLU A 40 -2.20 6.70 -10.64
N GLU A 41 -3.22 6.70 -9.79
CA GLU A 41 -3.42 7.75 -8.80
C GLU A 41 -2.40 7.68 -7.65
N ILE A 42 -2.04 6.48 -7.18
CA ILE A 42 -1.01 6.38 -6.11
C ILE A 42 0.36 6.84 -6.61
N GLU A 43 0.70 6.56 -7.88
CA GLU A 43 1.92 7.05 -8.50
C GLU A 43 1.88 8.58 -8.66
N GLN A 44 0.76 9.12 -9.13
CA GLN A 44 0.57 10.57 -9.23
C GLN A 44 0.71 11.27 -7.88
N HIS A 45 0.02 10.78 -6.85
CA HIS A 45 0.15 11.30 -5.48
C HIS A 45 1.60 11.22 -4.96
N SER A 46 2.34 10.18 -5.33
CA SER A 46 3.76 10.08 -4.98
C SER A 46 4.56 11.19 -5.66
N LEU A 47 4.37 11.41 -6.97
CA LEU A 47 5.09 12.43 -7.74
C LEU A 47 4.78 13.84 -7.22
N GLU A 48 3.53 14.12 -6.88
CA GLU A 48 3.10 15.38 -6.27
C GLU A 48 3.75 15.61 -4.90
N SER A 49 4.09 14.54 -4.17
CA SER A 49 4.86 14.62 -2.92
C SER A 49 6.37 14.87 -3.14
N GLY A 50 6.82 14.89 -4.41
CA GLY A 50 8.23 15.07 -4.79
C GLY A 50 9.08 13.81 -4.70
N ASN A 51 8.48 12.62 -4.68
CA ASN A 51 9.18 11.33 -4.65
C ASN A 51 8.56 10.41 -5.70
N ASN A 52 9.30 9.43 -6.24
CA ASN A 52 8.60 8.28 -6.81
C ASN A 52 8.07 7.39 -5.67
N LEU A 53 7.11 6.52 -5.97
CA LEU A 53 6.44 5.72 -4.96
C LEU A 53 7.40 4.80 -4.18
N SER A 54 8.39 4.21 -4.85
CA SER A 54 9.40 3.36 -4.22
C SER A 54 10.22 4.13 -3.19
N ASP A 55 10.77 5.29 -3.56
CA ASP A 55 11.55 6.14 -2.65
C ASP A 55 10.72 6.59 -1.44
N LEU A 56 9.44 6.94 -1.67
CA LEU A 56 8.52 7.33 -0.61
C LEU A 56 8.28 6.19 0.38
N VAL A 57 7.97 4.99 -0.13
CA VAL A 57 7.72 3.81 0.71
C VAL A 57 8.98 3.40 1.46
N SER A 58 10.15 3.42 0.82
CA SER A 58 11.44 3.15 1.44
C SER A 58 11.73 4.11 2.60
N LYS A 59 11.68 5.42 2.36
CA LYS A 59 11.90 6.45 3.40
C LYS A 59 10.93 6.31 4.59
N ILE A 60 9.66 6.03 4.31
CA ILE A 60 8.65 5.82 5.36
C ILE A 60 8.93 4.53 6.13
N THR A 61 9.36 3.46 5.45
CA THR A 61 9.73 2.20 6.08
C THR A 61 10.89 2.42 7.06
N ARG A 62 12.02 2.97 6.61
CA ARG A 62 13.19 3.27 7.44
C ARG A 62 12.85 4.13 8.64
N SER A 63 12.23 5.29 8.41
CA SER A 63 11.87 6.20 9.50
C SER A 63 10.85 5.62 10.48
N THR A 64 10.03 4.65 10.05
CA THR A 64 9.11 3.96 10.96
C THR A 64 9.81 2.87 11.75
N ILE A 65 10.80 2.18 11.19
CA ILE A 65 11.66 1.24 11.93
C ILE A 65 12.47 2.00 12.98
N ASP A 66 13.10 3.12 12.62
CA ASP A 66 13.83 3.97 13.58
C ASP A 66 12.94 4.40 14.73
N TYR A 67 11.70 4.79 14.40
CA TYR A 67 10.71 5.20 15.40
C TYR A 67 10.35 4.09 16.39
N ILE A 68 10.25 2.82 15.95
CA ILE A 68 9.87 1.72 16.85
C ILE A 68 11.06 1.09 17.57
N LEU A 69 12.28 1.23 17.03
CA LEU A 69 13.49 0.79 17.72
C LEU A 69 13.73 1.66 18.96
N ASP A 70 13.49 2.97 18.89
CA ASP A 70 13.52 3.88 20.04
C ASP A 70 14.79 3.73 20.94
N GLY A 71 15.94 3.47 20.32
CA GLY A 71 17.22 3.26 21.00
C GLY A 71 17.65 1.79 21.16
N GLU A 72 16.76 0.84 20.89
CA GLU A 72 17.10 -0.59 20.83
C GLU A 72 17.92 -0.93 19.59
N THR A 73 18.72 -1.99 19.69
CA THR A 73 19.63 -2.40 18.62
C THR A 73 18.92 -3.25 17.56
N SER A 74 17.94 -4.06 17.95
CA SER A 74 17.27 -4.97 17.02
C SER A 74 15.77 -5.09 17.31
N LEU A 75 15.00 -5.45 16.27
CA LEU A 75 13.59 -5.77 16.47
C LEU A 75 13.38 -6.99 17.38
N SER A 76 14.35 -7.89 17.55
CA SER A 76 14.21 -9.00 18.51
C SER A 76 14.06 -8.51 19.94
N ASP A 77 14.59 -7.34 20.25
CA ASP A 77 14.58 -6.76 21.60
C ASP A 77 13.21 -6.15 21.95
N LEU A 78 12.35 -5.92 20.95
CA LEU A 78 11.02 -5.32 21.13
C LEU A 78 9.93 -6.34 21.47
N GLU A 79 9.02 -5.94 22.34
CA GLU A 79 7.78 -6.64 22.62
C GLU A 79 6.84 -6.65 21.40
N ALA A 80 5.87 -7.57 21.42
CA ALA A 80 4.89 -7.69 20.33
C ALA A 80 4.05 -6.42 20.15
N CYS A 81 3.75 -5.69 21.23
CA CYS A 81 2.98 -4.45 21.19
C CYS A 81 3.76 -3.31 20.52
N GLU A 82 5.07 -3.23 20.75
CA GLU A 82 5.97 -2.25 20.14
C GLU A 82 6.14 -2.51 18.64
N LYS A 83 6.32 -3.78 18.25
CA LYS A 83 6.31 -4.18 16.83
C LYS A 83 5.01 -3.81 16.12
N ALA A 84 3.88 -3.99 16.80
CA ALA A 84 2.56 -3.64 16.25
C ALA A 84 2.41 -2.12 15.99
N MET A 85 3.17 -1.27 16.69
CA MET A 85 3.17 0.17 16.44
C MET A 85 3.68 0.53 15.05
N PHE A 86 4.52 -0.31 14.43
CA PHE A 86 5.00 -0.11 13.07
C PHE A 86 3.82 0.10 12.11
N GLY A 87 2.83 -0.80 12.11
CA GLY A 87 1.72 -0.74 11.18
C GLY A 87 0.91 0.55 11.33
N VAL A 88 0.57 0.91 12.57
CA VAL A 88 -0.19 2.15 12.88
C VAL A 88 0.58 3.39 12.44
N LYS A 89 1.90 3.39 12.61
CA LYS A 89 2.78 4.52 12.34
C LYS A 89 3.11 4.64 10.87
N PHE A 90 3.25 3.53 10.16
CA PHE A 90 3.46 3.46 8.73
C PHE A 90 2.22 3.96 7.97
N GLU A 91 1.05 3.39 8.25
CA GLU A 91 -0.25 3.75 7.67
C GLU A 91 -0.47 5.27 7.72
N LYS A 92 -0.33 5.84 8.92
CA LYS A 92 -0.53 7.27 9.14
C LYS A 92 0.53 8.15 8.45
N ARG A 93 1.74 7.64 8.19
CA ARG A 93 2.79 8.37 7.48
C ARG A 93 2.56 8.34 5.99
N VAL A 94 2.24 7.17 5.41
CA VAL A 94 2.00 7.04 3.97
C VAL A 94 0.78 7.82 3.52
N ILE A 95 -0.33 7.76 4.28
CA ILE A 95 -1.53 8.57 4.00
C ILE A 95 -1.20 10.07 3.99
N ARG A 96 -0.39 10.54 4.94
CA ARG A 96 0.00 11.96 5.00
C ARG A 96 0.94 12.36 3.88
N ALA A 97 1.92 11.53 3.57
CA ALA A 97 2.91 11.80 2.54
C ALA A 97 2.27 11.87 1.15
N LEU A 98 1.28 11.00 0.89
CA LEU A 98 0.50 10.99 -0.35
C LEU A 98 -0.66 12.00 -0.36
N GLY A 99 -0.87 12.78 0.70
CA GLY A 99 -1.95 13.77 0.76
C GLY A 99 -3.37 13.17 0.75
N LEU A 100 -3.52 11.90 1.12
CA LEU A 100 -4.79 11.17 0.97
C LEU A 100 -5.80 11.54 2.08
N PRO A 101 -7.12 11.36 1.80
CA PRO A 101 -8.17 11.49 2.81
C PRO A 101 -7.90 10.58 4.01
N ARG A 102 -8.15 11.07 5.23
CA ARG A 102 -7.90 10.30 6.45
C ARG A 102 -8.98 10.42 7.51
N LYS A 103 -9.13 9.37 8.29
CA LYS A 103 -9.85 9.43 9.57
C LYS A 103 -8.93 10.03 10.64
N VAL A 104 -9.50 10.88 11.50
CA VAL A 104 -8.80 11.36 12.71
C VAL A 104 -9.10 10.42 13.88
N SER A 105 -10.34 9.94 13.97
CA SER A 105 -10.79 8.93 14.92
C SER A 105 -12.08 8.26 14.39
N LYS A 106 -12.61 7.27 15.13
CA LYS A 106 -13.94 6.69 14.83
C LYS A 106 -15.06 7.75 14.82
N SER A 107 -15.00 8.72 15.73
CA SER A 107 -15.98 9.80 15.83
C SER A 107 -15.68 11.01 14.94
N LYS A 108 -14.43 11.15 14.48
CA LYS A 108 -13.98 12.26 13.62
C LYS A 108 -13.49 11.73 12.28
N ASN A 109 -14.45 11.59 11.36
CA ASN A 109 -14.26 11.08 10.01
C ASN A 109 -14.80 12.11 8.98
N PRO A 110 -14.06 13.20 8.72
CA PRO A 110 -14.56 14.29 7.87
C PRO A 110 -14.76 13.89 6.40
N HIS A 111 -14.17 12.77 5.97
CA HIS A 111 -14.26 12.25 4.60
C HIS A 111 -15.20 11.05 4.45
N GLY A 112 -15.91 10.65 5.52
CA GLY A 112 -16.86 9.53 5.47
C GLY A 112 -16.25 8.19 5.05
N LEU A 113 -14.96 7.98 5.35
CA LEU A 113 -14.19 6.80 4.96
C LEU A 113 -14.72 5.52 5.63
N LYS A 114 -14.71 4.39 4.93
CA LYS A 114 -15.02 3.06 5.49
C LYS A 114 -13.75 2.39 6.01
N LEU A 115 -12.64 2.53 5.29
CA LEU A 115 -11.34 1.95 5.64
C LEU A 115 -10.36 3.02 6.09
N ASP A 116 -9.05 2.79 5.94
CA ASP A 116 -8.00 3.70 6.38
C ASP A 116 -7.98 4.97 5.52
N THR A 117 -8.15 4.81 4.21
CA THR A 117 -8.13 5.89 3.22
C THR A 117 -8.94 5.53 1.96
N ARG A 118 -8.85 6.39 0.94
CA ARG A 118 -9.51 6.24 -0.36
C ARG A 118 -8.66 6.89 -1.46
N ILE A 119 -8.60 6.27 -2.63
CA ILE A 119 -7.94 6.79 -3.84
C ILE A 119 -8.94 6.65 -4.99
N ALA A 120 -9.17 7.68 -5.81
CA ALA A 120 -10.18 7.67 -6.89
C ALA A 120 -11.55 7.05 -6.50
N ASP A 121 -12.05 7.46 -5.34
CA ASP A 121 -13.27 6.93 -4.73
C ASP A 121 -13.30 5.43 -4.33
N ILE A 122 -12.17 4.74 -4.46
CA ILE A 122 -11.99 3.33 -4.08
C ILE A 122 -11.47 3.24 -2.64
N GLU A 123 -12.25 2.61 -1.77
CA GLU A 123 -11.88 2.40 -0.35
C GLU A 123 -10.67 1.46 -0.23
N LEU A 124 -9.69 1.88 0.57
CA LEU A 124 -8.39 1.25 0.68
C LEU A 124 -7.99 1.02 2.14
N ASP A 125 -7.67 -0.22 2.47
CA ASP A 125 -7.10 -0.63 3.76
C ASP A 125 -5.58 -0.76 3.62
N ILE A 126 -4.80 -0.30 4.61
CA ILE A 126 -3.35 -0.42 4.58
C ILE A 126 -2.94 -1.50 5.58
N LYS A 127 -2.12 -2.45 5.11
CA LYS A 127 -1.64 -3.55 5.96
C LYS A 127 -0.15 -3.75 5.80
N THR A 128 0.51 -3.94 6.93
CA THR A 128 1.96 -4.13 7.00
C THR A 128 2.25 -5.48 7.65
N THR A 129 3.43 -6.02 7.35
CA THR A 129 3.98 -7.16 8.06
C THR A 129 5.49 -7.00 8.20
N LEU A 130 6.03 -7.30 9.38
CA LEU A 130 7.46 -7.24 9.69
C LEU A 130 8.00 -8.67 9.76
N GLY A 131 8.92 -9.02 8.86
CA GLY A 131 9.49 -10.38 8.75
C GLY A 131 8.51 -11.46 8.26
N GLY A 132 7.25 -11.10 8.00
CA GLY A 132 6.21 -12.00 7.50
C GLY A 132 5.98 -11.87 5.99
N LYS A 133 5.17 -12.79 5.44
CA LYS A 133 4.80 -12.82 4.01
C LYS A 133 3.29 -12.73 3.76
N THR A 134 2.49 -12.60 4.81
CA THR A 134 1.03 -12.50 4.71
C THR A 134 0.52 -11.32 5.52
N TRP A 135 -0.62 -10.80 5.11
CA TRP A 135 -1.32 -9.73 5.81
C TRP A 135 -2.51 -10.30 6.56
N MET A 136 -2.82 -9.70 7.71
CA MET A 136 -4.02 -10.00 8.48
C MET A 136 -5.12 -9.02 8.09
N ILE A 137 -6.04 -9.48 7.25
CA ILE A 137 -7.12 -8.69 6.67
C ILE A 137 -8.33 -8.75 7.58
N PRO A 138 -8.81 -7.60 8.10
CA PRO A 138 -9.97 -7.57 8.96
C PRO A 138 -11.27 -7.72 8.16
N ALA A 139 -12.35 -8.10 8.83
CA ALA A 139 -13.61 -8.45 8.16
C ALA A 139 -14.22 -7.26 7.39
N GLU A 140 -14.04 -6.04 7.89
CA GLU A 140 -14.49 -4.80 7.25
C GLU A 140 -13.77 -4.49 5.93
N ALA A 141 -12.58 -5.07 5.70
CA ALA A 141 -11.84 -4.88 4.45
C ALA A 141 -12.23 -5.92 3.38
N LEU A 142 -13.07 -6.92 3.70
CA LEU A 142 -13.56 -7.88 2.71
C LEU A 142 -14.31 -7.18 1.57
N GLY A 143 -13.96 -7.54 0.33
CA GLY A 143 -14.51 -6.92 -0.87
C GLY A 143 -13.82 -5.62 -1.29
N HIS A 144 -12.90 -5.08 -0.47
CA HIS A 144 -12.16 -3.86 -0.76
C HIS A 144 -10.70 -4.12 -1.11
N TRP A 145 -9.99 -3.09 -1.55
CA TRP A 145 -8.57 -3.16 -1.87
C TRP A 145 -7.71 -2.99 -0.63
N VAL A 146 -6.58 -3.68 -0.63
CA VAL A 146 -5.56 -3.59 0.41
C VAL A 146 -4.27 -3.10 -0.23
N PHE A 147 -3.70 -2.02 0.30
CA PHE A 147 -2.31 -1.65 0.05
C PHE A 147 -1.43 -2.38 1.06
N GLY A 148 -0.80 -3.45 0.59
CA GLY A 148 -0.05 -4.38 1.41
C GLY A 148 1.45 -4.10 1.35
N ILE A 149 2.10 -4.05 2.52
CA ILE A 149 3.53 -3.78 2.68
C ILE A 149 4.17 -4.95 3.41
N GLN A 150 5.29 -5.45 2.90
CA GLN A 150 6.11 -6.49 3.49
C GLN A 150 7.51 -5.95 3.72
N VAL A 151 7.95 -6.00 4.97
CA VAL A 151 9.29 -5.54 5.35
C VAL A 151 10.12 -6.77 5.70
N ASP A 152 11.18 -7.01 4.92
CA ASP A 152 12.22 -7.98 5.25
C ASP A 152 13.36 -7.26 5.97
N ILE A 153 13.36 -7.43 7.29
CA ILE A 153 14.30 -6.77 8.20
C ILE A 153 15.72 -7.29 8.03
N ALA A 154 15.87 -8.57 7.69
CA ALA A 154 17.19 -9.19 7.55
C ALA A 154 17.88 -8.74 6.26
N ARG A 155 17.11 -8.45 5.21
CA ARG A 155 17.61 -7.99 3.91
C ARG A 155 17.58 -6.48 3.74
N GLU A 156 16.94 -5.77 4.68
CA GLU A 156 16.64 -4.34 4.57
C GLU A 156 15.88 -4.00 3.27
N THR A 157 14.89 -4.84 2.93
CA THR A 157 14.05 -4.64 1.73
C THR A 157 12.55 -4.59 2.03
N VAL A 158 11.84 -3.79 1.24
CA VAL A 158 10.39 -3.60 1.30
C VAL A 158 9.76 -4.02 -0.02
N SER A 159 8.67 -4.78 0.07
CA SER A 159 7.81 -5.08 -1.06
C SER A 159 6.42 -4.52 -0.80
N PHE A 160 5.79 -3.93 -1.81
CA PHE A 160 4.48 -3.33 -1.65
C PHE A 160 3.63 -3.44 -2.92
N GLY A 161 2.31 -3.48 -2.75
CA GLY A 161 1.39 -3.65 -3.86
C GLY A 161 -0.07 -3.71 -3.43
N PHE A 162 -0.95 -3.93 -4.40
CA PHE A 162 -2.39 -4.01 -4.19
C PHE A 162 -2.90 -5.44 -4.25
N LEU A 163 -3.84 -5.75 -3.35
CA LEU A 163 -4.57 -7.02 -3.35
C LEU A 163 -6.05 -6.75 -3.04
N LYS A 164 -6.95 -7.29 -3.88
CA LYS A 164 -8.39 -7.28 -3.59
C LYS A 164 -8.70 -8.33 -2.53
N ALA A 165 -9.29 -7.94 -1.40
CA ALA A 165 -9.58 -8.81 -0.27
C ALA A 165 -10.84 -9.67 -0.54
N THR A 166 -10.73 -10.64 -1.43
CA THR A 166 -11.79 -11.62 -1.72
C THR A 166 -11.61 -12.89 -0.90
N PRO A 167 -12.67 -13.69 -0.64
CA PRO A 167 -12.53 -14.97 0.05
C PRO A 167 -11.50 -15.92 -0.60
N ASN A 168 -11.35 -15.89 -1.92
CA ASN A 168 -10.37 -16.71 -2.66
C ASN A 168 -8.91 -16.28 -2.40
N ASN A 169 -8.70 -15.01 -2.04
CA ASN A 169 -7.38 -14.46 -1.73
C ASN A 169 -7.00 -14.62 -0.24
N LEU A 170 -7.92 -15.15 0.57
CA LEU A 170 -7.72 -15.37 2.01
C LEU A 170 -7.72 -16.86 2.34
N ARG A 171 -7.08 -17.22 3.45
CA ARG A 171 -7.19 -18.55 4.03
C ARG A 171 -8.58 -18.71 4.66
N ALA A 172 -9.12 -19.93 4.64
CA ALA A 172 -10.43 -20.23 5.21
C ALA A 172 -10.50 -19.98 6.74
N GLY A 173 -9.38 -20.12 7.45
CA GLY A 173 -9.30 -19.88 8.89
C GLY A 173 -9.25 -18.40 9.25
N LYS A 174 -10.00 -18.03 10.29
CA LYS A 174 -9.95 -16.70 10.91
C LYS A 174 -9.18 -16.76 12.23
N ASN A 175 -8.48 -15.69 12.60
CA ASN A 175 -7.88 -15.58 13.93
C ASN A 175 -8.94 -15.25 15.00
N ARG A 176 -8.52 -15.14 16.27
CA ARG A 176 -9.40 -14.76 17.40
C ARG A 176 -10.15 -13.45 17.17
N ASP A 177 -9.55 -12.52 16.43
CA ASP A 177 -10.13 -11.22 16.09
C ASP A 177 -10.90 -11.25 14.75
N THR A 178 -11.26 -12.44 14.26
CA THR A 178 -11.98 -12.69 13.00
C THR A 178 -11.28 -12.24 11.72
N LYS A 179 -9.99 -11.91 11.79
CA LYS A 179 -9.16 -11.51 10.65
C LYS A 179 -8.74 -12.73 9.85
N GLY A 180 -8.83 -12.64 8.53
CA GLY A 180 -8.33 -13.65 7.60
C GLY A 180 -6.89 -13.35 7.19
N SER A 181 -6.02 -14.36 7.15
CA SER A 181 -4.67 -14.18 6.59
C SER A 181 -4.70 -14.38 5.07
N THR A 182 -3.88 -13.65 4.32
CA THR A 182 -3.77 -13.89 2.88
C THR A 182 -3.31 -15.31 2.56
N SER A 183 -3.90 -15.89 1.51
CA SER A 183 -3.53 -17.21 1.00
C SER A 183 -2.31 -17.11 0.08
N ALA A 184 -1.66 -18.24 -0.21
CA ALA A 184 -0.56 -18.26 -1.19
C ALA A 184 -1.04 -17.82 -2.58
N GLU A 185 -2.29 -18.15 -2.93
CA GLU A 185 -2.92 -17.68 -4.17
C GLU A 185 -3.18 -16.18 -4.14
N GLY A 186 -3.67 -15.64 -3.01
CA GLY A 186 -3.81 -14.19 -2.83
C GLY A 186 -2.48 -13.47 -3.03
N MET A 187 -1.39 -13.98 -2.46
CA MET A 187 -0.06 -13.39 -2.65
C MET A 187 0.45 -13.46 -4.10
N ARG A 188 0.08 -14.49 -4.86
CA ARG A 188 0.39 -14.58 -6.31
C ARG A 188 -0.41 -13.58 -7.14
N ARG A 189 -1.64 -13.27 -6.71
CA ARG A 189 -2.54 -12.29 -7.36
C ARG A 189 -2.29 -10.85 -6.93
N THR A 190 -1.43 -10.62 -5.94
CA THR A 190 -1.02 -9.26 -5.57
C THR A 190 -0.36 -8.60 -6.78
N HIS A 191 -0.85 -7.43 -7.15
CA HIS A 191 -0.19 -6.57 -8.11
C HIS A 191 0.90 -5.79 -7.40
N TRP A 192 2.16 -6.23 -7.56
CA TRP A 192 3.31 -5.64 -6.90
C TRP A 192 3.77 -4.38 -7.63
N LEU A 193 3.88 -3.28 -6.88
CA LEU A 193 4.41 -2.00 -7.37
C LEU A 193 5.91 -1.86 -7.05
N GLY A 194 6.35 -2.48 -5.97
CA GLY A 194 7.76 -2.63 -5.61
C GLY A 194 8.02 -4.01 -5.05
N ARG A 195 9.11 -4.64 -5.49
CA ARG A 195 9.57 -5.95 -5.01
C ARG A 195 10.99 -5.82 -4.51
N ASP A 196 11.18 -6.21 -3.25
CA ASP A 196 12.48 -6.30 -2.62
C ASP A 196 13.30 -4.99 -2.77
N VAL A 197 12.62 -3.85 -2.69
CA VAL A 197 13.20 -2.50 -2.81
C VAL A 197 13.99 -2.18 -1.54
N PRO A 198 15.24 -1.72 -1.62
CA PRO A 198 16.00 -1.30 -0.44
C PRO A 198 15.29 -0.16 0.30
N TYR A 199 15.27 -0.16 1.64
CA TYR A 199 14.68 0.92 2.43
C TYR A 199 15.64 1.58 3.44
#